data_AF-A0A3B8ZL83-F1
#
_entry.id   AF-A0A3B8ZL83-F1
#
_cell.length_a   1.000
_cell.length_b   1.000
_cell.length_c   1.000
_cell.angle_alpha   90.00
_cell.angle_beta   90.00
_cell.angle_gamma   90.00
#
_symmetry.space_group_name_H-M   'P 1'
#
loop_
_entity.id
_entity.type
_entity.pdbx_description
1 polymer ?
#
loop_
_entity_poly.entity_id
_entity_poly.type
_entity_poly.pdbx_seq_one_letter_code
_entity_poly.pdbx_strand_id
1 'polypeptide(L)'
;QPTDIMGRQCLMARRLLERGVRFVQVYDSSIPAPQWDHHSKIKESLPQCCAGVDRPIAALLADLKARGLLDDTLVVWGGEFGRT
;
A
#
# COMPACT_ATOMS: atom_id res chain seq x y z
N GLN A 1 -13.03 -8.17 0.96
CA GLN A 1 -13.00 -7.16 -0.13
C GLN A 1 -11.57 -7.03 -0.62
N PRO A 2 -11.31 -6.68 -1.89
CA PRO A 2 -9.95 -6.57 -2.44
C PRO A 2 -9.02 -5.68 -1.58
N THR A 3 -9.57 -4.66 -0.95
CA THR A 3 -8.82 -3.66 -0.18
C THR A 3 -8.61 -4.00 1.30
N ASP A 4 -9.14 -5.12 1.80
CA ASP A 4 -9.23 -5.35 3.26
C ASP A 4 -7.86 -5.53 3.91
N ILE A 5 -6.97 -6.32 3.30
CA ILE A 5 -5.62 -6.56 3.84
C ILE A 5 -4.82 -5.26 3.82
N MET A 6 -4.73 -4.61 2.66
CA MET A 6 -3.96 -3.38 2.50
C MET A 6 -4.55 -2.24 3.35
N GLY A 7 -5.87 -2.15 3.46
CA GLY A 7 -6.54 -1.19 4.35
C GLY A 7 -6.13 -1.36 5.81
N ARG A 8 -6.08 -2.60 6.31
CA ARG A 8 -5.61 -2.89 7.68
C ARG A 8 -4.13 -2.56 7.85
N GLN A 9 -3.29 -2.88 6.87
CA GLN A 9 -1.87 -2.53 6.90
C GLN A 9 -1.65 -1.01 6.92
N CYS A 10 -2.38 -0.23 6.10
CA CYS A 10 -2.35 1.24 6.11
C CYS A 10 -2.79 1.82 7.45
N LEU A 11 -3.87 1.31 8.04
CA LEU A 11 -4.32 1.74 9.37
C LEU A 11 -3.29 1.44 10.47
N MET A 12 -2.61 0.28 10.39
CA MET A 12 -1.50 -0.03 11.28
C MET A 12 -0.33 0.93 11.06
N ALA A 13 0.05 1.20 9.82
CA ALA A 13 1.14 2.12 9.49
C ALA A 13 0.90 3.51 10.08
N ARG A 14 -0.30 4.07 9.90
CA ARG A 14 -0.71 5.33 10.53
C ARG A 14 -0.56 5.28 12.06
N ARG A 15 -1.05 4.22 12.71
CA ARG A 15 -0.98 4.05 14.17
C ARG A 15 0.45 3.91 14.70
N LEU A 16 1.36 3.37 13.90
CA LEU A 16 2.78 3.27 14.21
C LEU A 16 3.46 4.65 14.08
N LEU A 17 3.14 5.40 13.02
CA LEU A 17 3.64 6.77 12.84
C LEU A 17 3.18 7.70 13.98
N GLU A 18 1.92 7.60 14.41
CA GLU A 18 1.41 8.32 15.59
C GLU A 18 2.12 7.99 16.89
N ARG A 19 2.75 6.82 16.97
CA ARG A 19 3.53 6.37 18.14
C ARG A 19 5.02 6.71 17.99
N GLY A 20 5.40 7.48 16.98
CA GLY A 20 6.79 7.91 16.76
C GLY A 20 7.70 6.85 16.16
N VAL A 21 7.14 5.80 15.54
CA VAL A 21 7.96 4.81 14.80
C VAL A 21 8.60 5.51 13.60
N ARG A 22 9.94 5.49 13.55
CA ARG A 22 10.74 6.28 12.59
C ARG A 22 10.74 5.72 11.17
N PHE A 23 10.43 4.44 11.00
CA PHE A 23 10.43 3.77 9.71
C PHE A 23 9.35 2.71 9.68
N VAL A 24 8.47 2.79 8.68
CA VAL A 24 7.37 1.85 8.46
C VAL A 24 7.39 1.45 7.00
N GLN A 25 7.42 0.15 6.73
CA GLN A 25 7.30 -0.40 5.39
C GLN A 25 5.97 -1.13 5.26
N VAL A 26 5.25 -0.84 4.17
CA VAL A 26 4.01 -1.53 3.80
C VAL A 26 4.24 -2.18 2.45
N TYR A 27 3.99 -3.48 2.35
CA TYR A 27 4.03 -4.25 1.11
C TYR A 27 2.64 -4.77 0.79
N ASP A 28 2.32 -4.81 -0.51
CA ASP A 28 1.07 -5.41 -0.97
C ASP A 28 1.06 -6.91 -0.62
N SER A 29 0.00 -7.32 0.06
CA SER A 29 -0.30 -8.72 0.41
C SER A 29 -1.78 -9.04 0.18
N SER A 30 -2.45 -8.23 -0.66
CA SER A 30 -3.89 -8.29 -0.90
C SER A 30 -4.39 -9.56 -1.59
N ILE A 31 -3.52 -10.28 -2.32
CA ILE A 31 -3.86 -11.52 -3.02
C ILE A 31 -2.95 -12.67 -2.52
N PRO A 32 -3.49 -13.90 -2.26
CA PRO A 32 -2.72 -15.06 -1.79
C PRO A 32 -1.70 -15.65 -2.79
N ALA A 33 -1.68 -15.17 -4.03
CA ALA A 33 -0.72 -15.59 -5.06
C ALA A 33 0.55 -14.73 -4.99
N PRO A 34 1.70 -15.19 -5.52
CA PRO A 34 2.88 -14.34 -5.69
C PRO A 34 2.55 -13.12 -6.57
N GLN A 35 2.29 -11.97 -5.94
CA GLN A 35 1.93 -10.71 -6.61
C GLN A 35 3.07 -10.13 -7.46
N TRP A 36 4.29 -10.60 -7.21
CA TRP A 36 5.46 -10.27 -7.99
C TRP A 36 5.54 -11.09 -9.29
N ASP A 37 4.82 -12.21 -9.38
CA ASP A 37 4.90 -13.14 -10.51
C ASP A 37 3.70 -12.99 -11.47
N HIS A 38 3.83 -12.02 -12.38
CA HIS A 38 2.91 -11.84 -13.50
C HIS A 38 3.53 -12.32 -14.83
N HIS A 39 4.34 -13.38 -14.83
CA HIS A 39 4.89 -13.95 -16.08
C HIS A 39 3.82 -14.49 -17.03
N SER A 40 2.63 -14.76 -16.51
CA SER A 40 1.45 -15.15 -17.27
C SER A 40 0.26 -14.29 -16.83
N LYS A 41 -0.68 -14.03 -17.76
CA LYS A 41 -1.98 -13.38 -17.47
C LYS A 41 -1.88 -12.01 -16.80
N ILE A 42 -0.89 -11.19 -17.19
CA ILE A 42 -0.69 -9.85 -16.61
C ILE A 42 -1.92 -8.95 -16.80
N LYS A 43 -2.64 -9.07 -17.92
CA LYS A 43 -3.83 -8.25 -18.21
C LYS A 43 -4.99 -8.57 -17.28
N GLU A 44 -5.05 -9.80 -16.76
CA GLU A 44 -6.08 -10.25 -15.83
C GLU A 44 -5.69 -9.99 -14.37
N SER A 45 -4.44 -10.28 -14.01
CA SER A 45 -3.97 -10.26 -12.61
C SER A 45 -3.60 -8.85 -12.12
N LEU A 46 -2.93 -8.04 -12.96
CA LEU A 46 -2.46 -6.72 -12.55
C LEU A 46 -3.60 -5.79 -12.12
N PRO A 47 -4.75 -5.68 -12.84
CA PRO A 47 -5.86 -4.85 -12.39
C PRO A 47 -6.41 -5.24 -11.01
N GLN A 48 -6.33 -6.53 -10.64
CA GLN A 48 -6.80 -7.02 -9.34
C GLN A 48 -5.88 -6.55 -8.22
N CYS A 49 -4.54 -6.61 -8.43
CA CYS A 49 -3.57 -6.06 -7.49
C CYS A 49 -3.76 -4.54 -7.34
N CYS A 50 -3.89 -3.81 -8.47
CA CYS A 50 -4.15 -2.37 -8.45
C CYS A 50 -5.40 -2.01 -7.64
N ALA A 51 -6.50 -2.77 -7.82
CA ALA A 51 -7.74 -2.56 -7.08
C ALA A 51 -7.60 -2.84 -5.56
N GLY A 52 -6.64 -3.67 -5.16
CA GLY A 52 -6.31 -3.93 -3.75
C GLY A 52 -5.61 -2.77 -3.07
N VAL A 53 -4.77 -2.02 -3.79
CA VAL A 53 -3.86 -1.01 -3.21
C VAL A 53 -4.31 0.44 -3.37
N ASP A 54 -5.00 0.77 -4.47
CA ASP A 54 -5.32 2.16 -4.85
C ASP A 54 -6.04 2.92 -3.73
N ARG A 55 -7.21 2.41 -3.31
CA ARG A 55 -8.03 3.06 -2.27
C ARG A 55 -7.35 3.08 -0.88
N PRO A 56 -6.74 1.99 -0.38
CA PRO A 56 -6.02 2.01 0.89
C PRO A 56 -4.86 3.01 0.95
N ILE A 57 -4.04 3.10 -0.10
CA ILE A 57 -2.91 4.04 -0.13
C ILE A 57 -3.43 5.48 -0.16
N ALA A 58 -4.45 5.76 -0.98
CA ALA A 58 -5.09 7.08 -0.99
C ALA A 58 -5.64 7.46 0.39
N ALA A 59 -6.28 6.52 1.09
CA ALA A 59 -6.79 6.73 2.45
C ALA A 59 -5.67 6.96 3.46
N LEU A 60 -4.54 6.24 3.37
CA LEU A 60 -3.37 6.47 4.21
C LEU A 60 -2.87 7.91 4.04
N LEU A 61 -2.65 8.36 2.80
CA LEU A 61 -2.17 9.72 2.52
C LEU A 61 -3.12 10.79 3.06
N ALA A 62 -4.43 10.59 2.88
CA ALA A 62 -5.45 11.49 3.44
C ALA A 62 -5.40 11.53 4.97
N ASP A 63 -5.29 10.37 5.62
CA ASP A 63 -5.20 10.26 7.08
C ASP A 63 -3.93 10.93 7.62
N LEU A 64 -2.77 10.72 6.99
CA LEU A 64 -1.52 11.36 7.40
C LEU A 64 -1.61 12.88 7.26
N LYS A 65 -2.19 13.38 6.17
CA LYS A 65 -2.41 14.81 5.95
C LYS A 65 -3.34 15.40 7.02
N ALA A 66 -4.48 14.76 7.28
CA ALA A 66 -5.47 15.24 8.25
C ALA A 66 -4.94 15.30 9.69
N ARG A 67 -3.84 14.60 9.97
CA ARG A 67 -3.20 14.52 11.29
C ARG A 67 -1.91 15.33 11.40
N GLY A 68 -1.53 16.06 10.35
CA GLY A 68 -0.27 16.80 10.29
C GLY A 68 0.98 15.92 10.21
N LEU A 69 0.84 14.60 9.97
CA LEU A 69 1.97 13.68 9.93
C LEU A 69 2.79 13.80 8.64
N LEU A 70 2.24 14.40 7.58
CA LEU A 70 3.01 14.67 6.36
C LEU A 70 3.99 15.84 6.49
N ASP A 71 3.92 16.62 7.57
CA ASP A 71 4.80 17.77 7.78
C ASP A 71 6.24 17.33 8.13
N ASP A 72 6.40 16.14 8.71
CA ASP A 72 7.69 15.58 9.14
C ASP A 72 7.97 14.15 8.63
N THR A 73 7.01 13.51 7.93
CA THR A 73 7.14 12.16 7.39
C THR A 73 7.28 12.17 5.87
N LEU A 74 8.40 11.64 5.36
CA LEU A 74 8.56 11.33 3.93
C LEU A 74 7.84 10.03 3.59
N VAL A 75 6.98 10.07 2.57
CA VAL A 75 6.37 8.87 1.97
C VAL A 75 7.03 8.58 0.63
N VAL A 76 7.54 7.35 0.48
CA VAL A 76 8.08 6.82 -0.78
C VAL A 76 7.16 5.71 -1.26
N TRP A 77 6.65 5.81 -2.48
CA TRP A 77 5.77 4.82 -3.10
C TRP A 77 6.33 4.39 -4.47
N GLY A 78 6.40 3.08 -4.68
CA GLY A 78 6.91 2.51 -5.91
C GLY A 78 6.79 0.99 -5.91
N GLY A 79 7.16 0.38 -7.04
CA GLY A 79 7.30 -1.06 -7.21
C GLY A 79 8.77 -1.46 -7.39
N GLU A 80 9.06 -2.75 -7.31
CA GLU A 80 10.41 -3.28 -7.43
C GLU A 80 10.90 -3.26 -8.90
N PHE A 81 10.09 -3.77 -9.82
CA PHE A 81 10.38 -3.83 -11.25
C PHE A 81 9.10 -3.77 -12.09
N GLY A 82 9.21 -3.25 -13.31
CA GLY A 82 8.13 -3.25 -14.31
C GLY A 82 8.25 -4.40 -15.31
N ARG A 83 7.21 -4.57 -16.13
CA ARG A 83 7.20 -5.48 -17.28
C ARG A 83 6.39 -4.91 -18.43
N THR A 84 6.78 -5.24 -19.65
CA THR A 84 6.10 -4.90 -20.92
C THR A 84 5.36 -6.11 -21.49
#